data_AF-A0A2V9DJZ5-F1
#
_entry.id   AF-A0A2V9DJZ5-F1
#
_cell.length_a   1.000
_cell.length_b   1.000
_cell.length_c   1.000
_cell.angle_alpha   90.00
_cell.angle_beta   90.00
_cell.angle_gamma   90.00
#
_symmetry.space_group_name_H-M   'P 1'
#
loop_
_entity.id
_entity.type
_entity.pdbx_description
1 polymer ?
#
loop_
_entity_poly.entity_id
_entity_poly.type
_entity_poly.pdbx_seq_one_letter_code
_entity_poly.pdbx_strand_id
1 'polypeptide(L)'
;MNLRHLGFLILLGAASFALATVSPASAATPPYDYSHARVVRLSLVEGDVQVSRPRAQDNDDQGNGETWEQALLNLPIQQGYTLATGNGRAEIEFESGATARLAENSVLQLTELALSNGGRITRMTLTQGTATFYAKLSREDSFIVITPNLHVSMPENARFRVDASNDTSTVSVLKGDVQVESNAGTNRLSKGHALAYHTGDDQVQVGRSARVDDWDRWVADRDEVVHTASTAALQYVSSPYSYGLSDLYDYGNWYSYGGYGRCWRPRGVGLGWSPYLSGQWLFYPGLGWTWMSFEPWGWLPYHFGSWVLSPGYGWLWVPGFNTFWQPALVSWVRVGNRTGWCPVHPQDRLGGTPNNLQHGFIGNAPSPLPGHKGYDRIPIGQGETAQVINAPPAGFQGGRVTTSGGVRSVGPAGGPDSKGRSAREIVFDPRESRFVNNPNAPAHKEDVVREHPADKEKEIGATPAQRGFSGGSPQKPADSPGPRKQLGDTTPAGPPAKGQREVAPRQTTPPPAPPRVQTPPPPPPPAKVERPHGQSESLRPAAPAPRWESAPRPSSPPPTPRSEPRPSAPRSQHN
;
A
#
# COMPACT_ATOMS: atom_id res chain seq x y z
N MET A 1 -5.09 53.68 -77.08
CA MET A 1 -5.12 52.68 -78.17
C MET A 1 -4.24 51.50 -77.77
N ASN A 2 -4.72 50.27 -78.02
CA ASN A 2 -4.01 48.98 -78.20
C ASN A 2 -2.89 48.63 -77.17
N LEU A 3 -2.95 47.61 -76.28
CA LEU A 3 -3.45 46.22 -76.28
C LEU A 3 -2.45 45.16 -76.84
N ARG A 4 -2.22 44.10 -76.04
CA ARG A 4 -1.54 42.78 -76.32
C ARG A 4 0.01 42.77 -76.25
N HIS A 5 0.72 41.71 -75.82
CA HIS A 5 0.44 40.33 -75.34
C HIS A 5 1.26 40.07 -74.04
N LEU A 6 0.75 39.45 -72.96
CA LEU A 6 0.40 38.03 -72.71
C LEU A 6 1.59 37.04 -72.62
N GLY A 7 1.86 36.56 -71.40
CA GLY A 7 2.68 35.38 -71.07
C GLY A 7 2.35 34.91 -69.64
N PHE A 8 1.96 33.64 -69.46
CA PHE A 8 1.25 33.16 -68.25
C PHE A 8 1.77 31.77 -67.84
N LEU A 9 2.15 31.59 -66.58
CA LEU A 9 2.47 30.31 -65.90
C LEU A 9 2.49 30.58 -64.39
N ILE A 10 1.33 30.54 -63.71
CA ILE A 10 0.81 29.38 -62.95
C ILE A 10 1.81 28.89 -61.88
N LEU A 11 1.54 29.29 -60.63
CA LEU A 11 2.10 28.72 -59.41
C LEU A 11 0.98 27.94 -58.71
N LEU A 12 1.13 26.61 -58.57
CA LEU A 12 0.18 25.79 -57.81
C LEU A 12 0.36 26.05 -56.31
N GLY A 13 -0.67 26.60 -55.66
CA GLY A 13 -0.76 26.63 -54.19
C GLY A 13 -1.32 25.31 -53.67
N ALA A 14 -0.47 24.43 -53.15
CA ALA A 14 -0.91 23.22 -52.46
C ALA A 14 -1.39 23.56 -51.04
N ALA A 15 -2.71 23.57 -50.82
CA ALA A 15 -3.31 23.75 -49.51
C ALA A 15 -3.20 22.46 -48.68
N SER A 16 -2.23 22.40 -47.76
CA SER A 16 -2.08 21.28 -46.83
C SER A 16 -3.14 21.35 -45.71
N PHE A 17 -4.08 20.40 -45.71
CA PHE A 17 -5.00 20.18 -44.59
C PHE A 17 -4.22 19.60 -43.39
N ALA A 18 -3.95 20.43 -42.39
CA ALA A 18 -3.44 19.97 -41.10
C ALA A 18 -4.60 19.40 -40.26
N LEU A 19 -4.67 18.08 -40.10
CA LEU A 19 -5.50 17.49 -39.04
C LEU A 19 -4.90 17.87 -37.69
N ALA A 20 -5.56 18.79 -36.98
CA ALA A 20 -5.25 19.05 -35.58
C ALA A 20 -5.66 17.84 -34.73
N THR A 21 -4.69 17.02 -34.31
CA THR A 21 -4.89 16.00 -33.30
C THR A 21 -5.15 16.68 -31.96
N VAL A 22 -6.43 16.82 -31.60
CA VAL A 22 -6.83 17.35 -30.30
C VAL A 22 -6.49 16.32 -29.22
N SER A 23 -5.31 16.44 -28.63
CA SER A 23 -5.00 15.75 -27.38
C SER A 23 -6.00 16.17 -26.31
N PRO A 24 -6.66 15.24 -25.60
CA PRO A 24 -7.50 15.61 -24.47
C PRO A 24 -6.61 16.24 -23.39
N ALA A 25 -6.85 17.52 -23.09
CA ALA A 25 -6.17 18.21 -22.01
C ALA A 25 -6.52 17.51 -20.69
N SER A 26 -5.52 16.96 -20.01
CA SER A 26 -5.73 16.29 -18.73
C SER A 26 -6.22 17.29 -17.68
N ALA A 27 -7.08 16.83 -16.77
CA ALA A 27 -7.59 17.62 -15.68
C ALA A 27 -6.43 18.04 -14.75
N ALA A 28 -6.02 19.30 -14.86
CA ALA A 28 -5.00 19.89 -14.00
C ALA A 28 -5.63 20.33 -12.67
N THR A 29 -5.34 19.56 -11.62
CA THR A 29 -5.29 20.04 -10.22
C THR A 29 -4.51 21.36 -10.17
N PRO A 30 -4.86 22.34 -9.30
CA PRO A 30 -4.13 23.60 -9.20
C PRO A 30 -2.61 23.39 -9.04
N PRO A 31 -1.77 24.26 -9.65
CA PRO A 31 -0.32 24.11 -9.67
C PRO A 31 0.30 24.47 -8.31
N TYR A 32 0.18 23.57 -7.35
CA TYR A 32 1.25 23.37 -6.38
C TYR A 32 2.41 22.70 -7.11
N ASP A 33 3.65 23.05 -6.77
CA ASP A 33 4.84 22.48 -7.40
C ASP A 33 5.12 21.07 -6.88
N TYR A 34 4.27 20.12 -7.30
CA TYR A 34 4.38 18.70 -6.96
C TYR A 34 5.54 17.99 -7.68
N SER A 35 6.28 18.69 -8.55
CA SER A 35 7.14 18.09 -9.59
C SER A 35 8.28 17.20 -9.08
N HIS A 36 8.63 17.31 -7.80
CA HIS A 36 9.71 16.55 -7.15
C HIS A 36 9.26 15.69 -5.97
N ALA A 37 8.01 15.79 -5.52
CA ALA A 37 7.51 15.08 -4.34
C ALA A 37 7.12 13.63 -4.68
N ARG A 38 8.00 12.67 -4.35
CA ARG A 38 7.66 11.24 -4.48
C ARG A 38 6.77 10.80 -3.31
N VAL A 39 5.72 10.05 -3.65
CA VAL A 39 4.75 9.49 -2.71
C VAL A 39 4.65 8.00 -2.95
N VAL A 40 4.86 7.22 -1.90
CA VAL A 40 4.83 5.74 -1.93
C VAL A 40 3.70 5.23 -1.03
N ARG A 41 3.32 3.97 -1.19
CA ARG A 41 2.11 3.41 -0.60
C ARG A 41 2.44 2.45 0.54
N LEU A 42 1.71 2.55 1.66
CA LEU A 42 1.59 1.42 2.59
C LEU A 42 0.53 0.42 2.06
N SER A 43 0.98 -0.62 1.35
CA SER A 43 0.11 -1.60 0.65
C SER A 43 -0.32 -2.76 1.53
N LEU A 44 0.35 -2.98 2.68
CA LEU A 44 -0.04 -3.97 3.68
C LEU A 44 0.17 -3.43 5.09
N VAL A 45 -0.81 -3.70 5.96
CA VAL A 45 -0.75 -3.52 7.41
C VAL A 45 -1.37 -4.76 8.07
N GLU A 46 -0.55 -5.56 8.76
CA GLU A 46 -0.98 -6.72 9.52
C GLU A 46 -0.43 -6.63 10.95
N GLY A 47 -1.27 -6.86 11.98
CA GLY A 47 -0.84 -6.78 13.38
C GLY A 47 -0.61 -5.35 13.86
N ASP A 48 0.33 -5.15 14.79
CA ASP A 48 0.72 -3.81 15.28
C ASP A 48 1.75 -3.17 14.34
N VAL A 49 1.32 -2.11 13.64
CA VAL A 49 2.15 -1.31 12.74
C VAL A 49 1.93 0.15 13.06
N GLN A 50 3.02 0.87 13.32
CA GLN A 50 2.98 2.28 13.70
C GLN A 50 3.81 3.10 12.73
N VAL A 51 3.42 4.36 12.53
CA VAL A 51 4.10 5.30 11.66
C VAL A 51 4.37 6.59 12.42
N SER A 52 5.56 7.15 12.24
CA SER A 52 5.89 8.52 12.61
C SER A 52 6.06 9.34 11.34
N ARG A 53 5.50 10.55 11.35
CA ARG A 53 5.56 11.50 10.23
C ARG A 53 6.58 12.59 10.56
N PRO A 54 7.33 13.12 9.57
CA PRO A 54 8.06 14.37 9.73
C PRO A 54 7.13 15.44 10.27
N ARG A 55 7.55 16.10 11.35
CA ARG A 55 6.78 17.19 11.93
C ARG A 55 6.72 18.35 10.93
N ALA A 56 5.52 18.80 10.61
CA ALA A 56 5.33 20.02 9.83
C ALA A 56 5.90 21.21 10.61
N GLN A 57 6.74 22.02 9.93
CA GLN A 57 7.59 23.04 10.57
C GLN A 57 6.83 24.27 11.08
N ASP A 58 5.51 24.27 10.92
CA ASP A 58 4.53 25.32 11.16
C ASP A 58 3.55 25.01 12.32
N ASN A 59 3.68 23.88 13.01
CA ASN A 59 2.89 23.58 14.22
C ASN A 59 3.65 23.94 15.50
N ASP A 60 3.19 24.97 16.22
CA ASP A 60 3.83 25.56 17.42
C ASP A 60 3.69 24.75 18.74
N ASP A 61 3.09 23.55 18.73
CA ASP A 61 2.87 22.76 19.96
C ASP A 61 4.18 22.25 20.59
N GLN A 62 4.62 22.82 21.70
CA GLN A 62 5.96 22.64 22.32
C GLN A 62 6.22 21.26 22.98
N GLY A 63 5.75 20.17 22.39
CA GLY A 63 6.09 18.79 22.76
C GLY A 63 7.33 18.27 22.04
N ASN A 64 8.38 17.93 22.80
CA ASN A 64 9.69 17.47 22.31
C ASN A 64 9.71 15.96 21.95
N GLY A 65 8.76 15.46 21.18
CA GLY A 65 8.67 14.02 20.84
C GLY A 65 8.23 13.75 19.41
N GLU A 66 8.71 12.64 18.85
CA GLU A 66 8.11 12.04 17.66
C GLU A 66 6.68 11.58 17.95
N THR A 67 5.73 11.99 17.12
CA THR A 67 4.34 11.54 17.24
C THR A 67 4.13 10.28 16.44
N TRP A 68 4.04 9.16 17.15
CA TRP A 68 3.71 7.86 16.59
C TRP A 68 2.19 7.66 16.55
N GLU A 69 1.68 7.16 15.43
CA GLU A 69 0.28 6.82 15.23
C GLU A 69 0.14 5.42 14.62
N GLN A 70 -1.03 4.80 14.78
CA GLN A 70 -1.33 3.52 14.13
C GLN A 70 -1.38 3.70 12.60
N ALA A 71 -0.62 2.87 11.90
CA ALA A 71 -0.54 2.93 10.44
C ALA A 71 -1.79 2.29 9.82
N LEU A 72 -2.22 2.80 8.67
CA LEU A 72 -3.44 2.36 7.99
C LEU A 72 -3.17 2.01 6.52
N LEU A 73 -3.94 1.05 6.00
CA LEU A 73 -3.86 0.64 4.59
C LEU A 73 -4.03 1.84 3.66
N ASN A 74 -3.26 1.85 2.56
CA ASN A 74 -3.16 2.93 1.58
C ASN A 74 -2.60 4.25 2.13
N LEU A 75 -1.99 4.29 3.30
CA LEU A 75 -1.33 5.51 3.80
C LEU A 75 -0.32 6.03 2.77
N PRO A 76 -0.47 7.29 2.31
CA PRO A 76 0.55 7.95 1.51
C PRO A 76 1.77 8.28 2.37
N ILE A 77 2.92 7.71 2.01
CA ILE A 77 4.19 7.89 2.70
C ILE A 77 5.09 8.81 1.87
N GLN A 78 5.72 9.78 2.53
CA GLN A 78 6.71 10.69 1.94
C GLN A 78 8.10 10.46 2.54
N GLN A 79 9.11 11.17 2.04
CA GLN A 79 10.43 11.22 2.65
C GLN A 79 10.35 11.63 4.14
N GLY A 80 11.23 11.03 4.95
CA GLY A 80 11.38 11.27 6.38
C GLY A 80 10.40 10.50 7.28
N TYR A 81 9.42 9.79 6.71
CA TYR A 81 8.54 8.90 7.47
C TYR A 81 9.32 7.73 8.06
N THR A 82 8.95 7.30 9.26
CA THR A 82 9.46 6.09 9.90
C THR A 82 8.31 5.11 10.13
N LEU A 83 8.49 3.86 9.77
CA LEU A 83 7.52 2.78 9.96
C LEU A 83 8.11 1.76 10.95
N ALA A 84 7.34 1.41 11.98
CA ALA A 84 7.68 0.41 12.98
C ALA A 84 6.63 -0.71 12.97
N THR A 85 7.08 -1.94 13.26
CA THR A 85 6.27 -3.16 13.25
C THR A 85 6.54 -3.91 14.53
N GLY A 86 5.52 -4.08 15.38
CA GLY A 86 5.62 -4.86 16.62
C GLY A 86 5.41 -6.35 16.32
N ASN A 87 4.38 -6.94 16.94
CA ASN A 87 3.82 -8.21 16.47
C ASN A 87 2.95 -7.95 15.23
N GLY A 88 3.59 -7.84 14.07
CA GLY A 88 2.98 -7.41 12.83
C GLY A 88 3.90 -7.47 11.62
N ARG A 89 3.36 -7.12 10.45
CA ARG A 89 4.05 -7.07 9.16
C ARG A 89 3.55 -5.88 8.35
N ALA A 90 4.42 -5.33 7.52
CA ALA A 90 4.06 -4.23 6.63
C ALA A 90 4.73 -4.37 5.26
N GLU A 91 4.09 -3.79 4.24
CA GLU A 91 4.63 -3.69 2.88
C GLU A 91 4.51 -2.24 2.42
N ILE A 92 5.63 -1.65 2.03
CA ILE A 92 5.70 -0.38 1.31
C ILE A 92 5.90 -0.70 -0.17
N GLU A 93 5.02 -0.15 -1.00
CA GLU A 93 4.99 -0.34 -2.45
C GLU A 93 5.36 0.97 -3.16
N PHE A 94 6.38 0.92 -4.01
CA PHE A 94 6.95 2.06 -4.70
C PHE A 94 6.42 2.16 -6.14
N GLU A 95 6.53 3.33 -6.76
CA GLU A 95 5.90 3.66 -8.04
C GLU A 95 6.33 2.71 -9.19
N SER A 96 7.57 2.23 -9.14
CA SER A 96 8.16 1.28 -10.10
C SER A 96 7.86 -0.20 -9.83
N GLY A 97 7.11 -0.53 -8.78
CA GLY A 97 6.91 -1.91 -8.32
C GLY A 97 8.10 -2.46 -7.51
N ALA A 98 9.00 -1.58 -7.05
CA ALA A 98 9.88 -1.91 -5.95
C ALA A 98 9.07 -2.04 -4.64
N THR A 99 9.57 -2.82 -3.69
CA THR A 99 8.90 -3.10 -2.41
C THR A 99 9.91 -3.13 -1.26
N ALA A 100 9.50 -2.61 -0.10
CA ALA A 100 10.14 -2.87 1.18
C ALA A 100 9.13 -3.58 2.09
N ARG A 101 9.41 -4.83 2.47
CA ARG A 101 8.59 -5.62 3.41
C ARG A 101 9.27 -5.70 4.76
N LEU A 102 8.55 -5.37 5.83
CA LEU A 102 9.04 -5.43 7.21
C LEU A 102 8.42 -6.66 7.91
N ALA A 103 9.28 -7.45 8.56
CA ALA A 103 8.86 -8.50 9.47
C ALA A 103 8.53 -7.92 10.85
N GLU A 104 8.17 -8.78 11.81
CA GLU A 104 7.99 -8.36 13.20
C GLU A 104 9.24 -7.69 13.81
N ASN A 105 9.02 -6.82 14.80
CA ASN A 105 10.05 -6.10 15.55
C ASN A 105 11.03 -5.29 14.67
N SER A 106 10.54 -4.72 13.56
CA SER A 106 11.36 -4.02 12.55
C SER A 106 11.03 -2.54 12.43
N VAL A 107 12.05 -1.72 12.14
CA VAL A 107 11.98 -0.26 12.10
C VAL A 107 12.70 0.27 10.86
N LEU A 108 11.96 0.92 9.95
CA LEU A 108 12.46 1.41 8.67
C LEU A 108 12.11 2.90 8.47
N GLN A 109 13.13 3.72 8.26
CA GLN A 109 12.98 5.13 7.91
C GLN A 109 13.20 5.36 6.41
N LEU A 110 12.32 6.14 5.77
CA LEU A 110 12.44 6.51 4.35
C LEU A 110 13.24 7.81 4.21
N THR A 111 14.56 7.72 4.40
CA THR A 111 15.46 8.88 4.52
C THR A 111 15.54 9.76 3.27
N GLU A 112 15.40 9.20 2.06
CA GLU A 112 15.43 9.96 0.80
C GLU A 112 14.46 9.38 -0.23
N LEU A 113 13.51 10.20 -0.72
CA LEU A 113 12.62 9.86 -1.84
C LEU A 113 12.63 11.02 -2.85
N ALA A 114 13.69 11.08 -3.66
CA ALA A 114 13.93 12.18 -4.58
C ALA A 114 13.91 11.74 -6.06
N LEU A 115 13.85 12.72 -6.97
CA LEU A 115 14.10 12.56 -8.40
C LEU A 115 15.42 13.26 -8.74
N SER A 116 16.28 12.60 -9.51
CA SER A 116 17.57 13.15 -9.94
C SER A 116 17.96 12.62 -11.31
N ASN A 117 18.40 13.49 -12.22
CA ASN A 117 18.82 13.14 -13.58
C ASN A 117 17.82 12.30 -14.40
N GLY A 118 16.52 12.36 -14.06
CA GLY A 118 15.45 11.57 -14.67
C GLY A 118 15.18 10.21 -14.03
N GLY A 119 16.03 9.78 -13.08
CA GLY A 119 15.83 8.59 -12.25
C GLY A 119 15.28 8.90 -10.86
N ARG A 120 14.88 7.85 -10.13
CA ARG A 120 14.40 7.89 -8.75
C ARG A 120 15.53 7.54 -7.79
N ILE A 121 15.82 8.41 -6.82
CA ILE A 121 16.67 8.10 -5.69
C ILE A 121 15.79 7.60 -4.55
N THR A 122 16.05 6.38 -4.10
CA THR A 122 15.37 5.74 -2.95
C THR A 122 16.41 5.34 -1.92
N ARG A 123 16.44 6.02 -0.77
CA ARG A 123 17.28 5.66 0.38
C ARG A 123 16.40 5.38 1.59
N MET A 124 16.68 4.27 2.25
CA MET A 124 16.03 3.89 3.49
C MET A 124 17.06 3.47 4.52
N THR A 125 16.73 3.64 5.80
CA THR A 125 17.54 3.16 6.92
C THR A 125 16.74 2.16 7.73
N LEU A 126 17.16 0.90 7.75
CA LEU A 126 16.65 -0.15 8.63
C LEU A 126 17.45 -0.08 9.94
N THR A 127 16.90 0.57 10.97
CA THR A 127 17.60 0.73 12.26
C THR A 127 17.58 -0.57 13.07
N GLN A 128 16.52 -1.37 12.92
CA GLN A 128 16.36 -2.64 13.60
C GLN A 128 15.47 -3.61 12.82
N GLY A 129 15.68 -4.92 13.04
CA GLY A 129 14.77 -5.99 12.66
C GLY A 129 15.09 -6.60 11.31
N THR A 130 14.09 -7.22 10.68
CA THR A 130 14.23 -7.93 9.42
C THR A 130 13.38 -7.27 8.34
N ALA A 131 13.99 -6.95 7.21
CA ALA A 131 13.26 -6.50 6.04
C ALA A 131 13.74 -7.19 4.76
N THR A 132 12.83 -7.37 3.81
CA THR A 132 13.15 -7.83 2.46
C THR A 132 12.80 -6.78 1.44
N PHE A 133 13.80 -6.47 0.61
CA PHE A 133 13.75 -5.44 -0.41
C PHE A 133 13.78 -6.09 -1.78
N TYR A 134 12.97 -5.56 -2.69
CA TYR A 134 13.02 -5.87 -4.10
C TYR A 134 12.93 -4.55 -4.86
N ALA A 135 13.76 -4.40 -5.89
CA ALA A 135 13.61 -3.29 -6.82
C ALA A 135 13.86 -3.76 -8.25
N LYS A 136 13.06 -3.21 -9.17
CA LYS A 136 13.36 -3.20 -10.60
C LYS A 136 13.82 -1.79 -10.96
N LEU A 137 15.11 -1.64 -11.23
CA LEU A 137 15.73 -0.34 -11.50
C LEU A 137 15.70 -0.04 -13.00
N SER A 138 15.32 1.19 -13.32
CA SER A 138 15.52 1.80 -14.62
C SER A 138 16.93 2.40 -14.69
N ARG A 139 17.35 2.82 -15.90
CA ARG A 139 18.56 3.63 -16.05
C ARG A 139 18.43 4.92 -15.23
N GLU A 140 19.48 5.28 -14.49
CA GLU A 140 19.54 6.39 -13.52
C GLU A 140 18.74 6.21 -12.20
N ASP A 141 17.96 5.13 -12.01
CA ASP A 141 17.35 4.84 -10.68
C ASP A 141 18.44 4.38 -9.68
N SER A 142 18.32 4.78 -8.41
CA SER A 142 19.14 4.26 -7.31
C SER A 142 18.28 3.77 -6.15
N PHE A 143 18.73 2.67 -5.53
CA PHE A 143 18.05 2.05 -4.39
C PHE A 143 19.09 1.59 -3.38
N ILE A 144 19.01 2.18 -2.18
CA ILE A 144 20.00 2.08 -1.13
C ILE A 144 19.31 1.75 0.20
N VAL A 145 19.81 0.74 0.90
CA VAL A 145 19.39 0.37 2.25
C VAL A 145 20.59 0.53 3.18
N ILE A 146 20.42 1.34 4.22
CA ILE A 146 21.41 1.57 5.27
C ILE A 146 20.98 0.80 6.51
N THR A 147 21.94 0.21 7.22
CA THR A 147 21.80 -0.27 8.60
C THR A 147 22.79 0.49 9.48
N PRO A 148 22.84 0.28 10.81
CA PRO A 148 23.87 0.90 11.65
C PRO A 148 25.31 0.63 11.17
N ASN A 149 25.54 -0.52 10.51
CA ASN A 149 26.87 -1.07 10.26
C ASN A 149 27.17 -1.35 8.78
N LEU A 150 26.16 -1.31 7.89
CA LEU A 150 26.28 -1.61 6.46
C LEU A 150 25.54 -0.60 5.58
N HIS A 151 26.09 -0.33 4.39
CA HIS A 151 25.42 0.38 3.31
C HIS A 151 25.26 -0.59 2.12
N VAL A 152 24.02 -0.86 1.73
CA VAL A 152 23.67 -1.83 0.68
C VAL A 152 23.13 -1.07 -0.53
N SER A 153 23.79 -1.21 -1.68
CA SER A 153 23.34 -0.63 -2.94
C SER A 153 23.11 -1.70 -4.01
N MET A 154 22.16 -1.42 -4.91
CA MET A 154 21.77 -2.34 -5.97
C MET A 154 22.28 -1.79 -7.32
N PRO A 155 23.25 -2.45 -8.01
CA PRO A 155 23.68 -2.01 -9.33
C PRO A 155 22.64 -2.30 -10.43
N GLU A 156 21.80 -3.32 -10.22
CA GLU A 156 20.72 -3.73 -11.11
C GLU A 156 19.52 -4.29 -10.31
N ASN A 157 18.60 -4.97 -10.99
CA ASN A 157 17.44 -5.64 -10.39
C ASN A 157 17.85 -6.75 -9.42
N ALA A 158 17.61 -6.56 -8.13
CA ALA A 158 17.91 -7.56 -7.11
C ALA A 158 16.77 -7.72 -6.09
N ARG A 159 16.83 -8.82 -5.34
CA ARG A 159 16.02 -9.06 -4.14
C ARG A 159 16.97 -9.53 -3.04
N PHE A 160 16.91 -8.89 -1.89
CA PHE A 160 17.76 -9.24 -0.76
C PHE A 160 17.02 -8.98 0.56
N ARG A 161 17.36 -9.80 1.55
CA ARG A 161 16.95 -9.64 2.94
C ARG A 161 18.07 -8.95 3.70
N VAL A 162 17.68 -8.10 4.63
CA VAL A 162 18.58 -7.47 5.61
C VAL A 162 18.03 -7.79 7.00
N ASP A 163 18.89 -8.31 7.85
CA ASP A 163 18.65 -8.52 9.28
C ASP A 163 19.58 -7.58 10.04
N ALA A 164 19.04 -6.62 10.79
CA ALA A 164 19.79 -5.53 11.43
C ALA A 164 19.56 -5.48 12.95
N SER A 165 20.66 -5.35 13.68
CA SER A 165 20.71 -4.99 15.10
C SER A 165 21.81 -3.93 15.31
N ASN A 166 21.93 -3.42 16.53
CA ASN A 166 22.95 -2.42 16.88
C ASN A 166 24.36 -2.86 16.49
N ASP A 167 24.72 -4.10 16.83
CA ASP A 167 26.10 -4.59 16.74
C ASP A 167 26.32 -5.55 15.56
N THR A 168 25.24 -6.03 14.91
CA THR A 168 25.35 -7.00 13.81
C THR A 168 24.41 -6.65 12.68
N SER A 169 24.89 -6.74 11.44
CA SER A 169 24.04 -6.66 10.25
C SER A 169 24.35 -7.81 9.30
N THR A 170 23.31 -8.45 8.78
CA THR A 170 23.43 -9.52 7.77
C THR A 170 22.65 -9.14 6.52
N VAL A 171 23.24 -9.39 5.35
CA VAL A 171 22.62 -9.18 4.03
C VAL A 171 22.61 -10.51 3.29
N SER A 172 21.42 -11.01 2.93
CA SER A 172 21.22 -12.28 2.20
C SER A 172 20.61 -12.03 0.82
N VAL A 173 21.29 -12.45 -0.25
CA VAL A 173 20.85 -12.17 -1.62
C VAL A 173 19.98 -13.30 -2.18
N LEU A 174 18.72 -12.99 -2.47
CA LEU A 174 17.70 -13.93 -2.95
C LEU A 174 17.63 -13.95 -4.49
N LYS A 175 17.93 -12.82 -5.14
CA LYS A 175 17.96 -12.65 -6.61
C LYS A 175 18.89 -11.50 -7.00
N GLY A 176 19.56 -11.62 -8.14
CA GLY A 176 20.45 -10.57 -8.66
C GLY A 176 21.75 -10.45 -7.88
N ASP A 177 22.33 -9.24 -7.91
CA ASP A 177 23.54 -8.85 -7.20
C ASP A 177 23.30 -7.59 -6.37
N VAL A 178 24.04 -7.44 -5.27
CA VAL A 178 24.14 -6.20 -4.49
C VAL A 178 25.61 -5.88 -4.20
N GLN A 179 25.90 -4.61 -3.93
CA GLN A 179 27.16 -4.18 -3.32
C GLN A 179 26.88 -3.82 -1.85
N VAL A 180 27.71 -4.33 -0.95
CA VAL A 180 27.62 -4.10 0.49
C VAL A 180 28.91 -3.48 0.97
N GLU A 181 28.80 -2.28 1.52
CA GLU A 181 29.90 -1.49 2.06
C GLU A 181 29.86 -1.55 3.60
N SER A 182 31.04 -1.69 4.18
CA SER A 182 31.29 -1.79 5.63
C SER A 182 32.61 -1.11 5.96
N ASN A 183 32.95 -0.93 7.24
CA ASN A 183 34.28 -0.42 7.62
C ASN A 183 35.42 -1.37 7.18
N ALA A 184 35.13 -2.67 7.04
CA ALA A 184 36.05 -3.67 6.50
C ALA A 184 36.15 -3.65 4.95
N GLY A 185 35.43 -2.75 4.28
CA GLY A 185 35.46 -2.54 2.83
C GLY A 185 34.20 -2.95 2.08
N THR A 186 34.27 -2.86 0.74
CA THR A 186 33.17 -3.10 -0.20
C THR A 186 33.20 -4.52 -0.76
N ASN A 187 32.05 -5.20 -0.72
CA ASN A 187 31.88 -6.58 -1.17
C ASN A 187 30.71 -6.69 -2.16
N ARG A 188 30.89 -7.40 -3.28
CA ARG A 188 29.78 -7.77 -4.17
C ARG A 188 29.22 -9.13 -3.77
N LEU A 189 27.91 -9.21 -3.60
CA LEU A 189 27.20 -10.44 -3.23
C LEU A 189 26.20 -10.80 -4.33
N SER A 190 26.23 -12.07 -4.73
CA SER A 190 25.31 -12.66 -5.71
C SER A 190 24.32 -13.61 -5.03
N LYS A 191 23.19 -13.87 -5.70
CA LYS A 191 22.17 -14.86 -5.28
C LYS A 191 22.76 -16.09 -4.56
N GLY A 192 22.19 -16.42 -3.40
CA GLY A 192 22.54 -17.58 -2.59
C GLY A 192 23.73 -17.38 -1.66
N HIS A 193 24.30 -16.17 -1.62
CA HIS A 193 25.30 -15.76 -0.65
C HIS A 193 24.72 -14.82 0.40
N ALA A 194 25.36 -14.80 1.56
CA ALA A 194 25.14 -13.81 2.59
C ALA A 194 26.46 -13.23 3.09
N LEU A 195 26.39 -11.99 3.59
CA LEU A 195 27.45 -11.31 4.32
C LEU A 195 26.92 -10.96 5.70
N ALA A 196 27.61 -11.41 6.74
CA ALA A 196 27.42 -10.94 8.11
C ALA A 196 28.61 -10.05 8.51
N TYR A 197 28.32 -8.97 9.22
CA TYR A 197 29.31 -8.03 9.74
C TYR A 197 28.94 -7.65 11.18
N HIS A 198 29.91 -7.76 12.09
CA HIS A 198 29.78 -7.30 13.47
C HIS A 198 30.57 -6.01 13.67
N THR A 199 30.05 -5.11 14.51
CA THR A 199 30.63 -3.78 14.72
C THR A 199 32.01 -3.87 15.36
N GLY A 200 33.03 -3.40 14.63
CA GLY A 200 34.42 -3.46 15.07
C GLY A 200 35.22 -4.64 14.51
N ASP A 201 34.60 -5.54 13.74
CA ASP A 201 35.35 -6.54 12.98
C ASP A 201 36.19 -5.88 11.87
N ASP A 202 37.45 -6.31 11.74
CA ASP A 202 38.34 -5.90 10.63
C ASP A 202 37.97 -6.55 9.28
N GLN A 203 37.12 -7.58 9.29
CA GLN A 203 36.77 -8.41 8.13
C GLN A 203 35.28 -8.78 8.13
N VAL A 204 34.72 -9.05 6.95
CA VAL A 204 33.33 -9.52 6.80
C VAL A 204 33.26 -11.04 6.72
N GLN A 205 32.17 -11.63 7.22
CA GLN A 205 31.91 -13.07 7.08
C GLN A 205 31.01 -13.31 5.86
N VAL A 206 31.61 -13.73 4.74
CA VAL A 206 30.87 -14.08 3.51
C VAL A 206 30.71 -15.59 3.40
N GLY A 207 29.46 -16.04 3.17
CA GLY A 207 29.13 -17.46 3.08
C GLY A 207 27.89 -17.72 2.24
N ARG A 208 27.35 -18.95 2.31
CA ARG A 208 26.03 -19.25 1.75
C ARG A 208 24.94 -18.60 2.60
N SER A 209 23.85 -18.17 1.98
CA SER A 209 22.67 -17.68 2.70
C SER A 209 22.16 -18.74 3.69
N ALA A 210 21.55 -18.27 4.79
CA ALA A 210 20.84 -19.13 5.71
C ALA A 210 19.72 -19.93 5.02
N ARG A 211 19.24 -20.98 5.69
CA ARG A 211 18.10 -21.77 5.20
C ARG A 211 16.83 -20.91 5.24
N VAL A 212 16.10 -20.90 4.12
CA VAL A 212 14.77 -20.29 3.96
C VAL A 212 13.87 -20.55 5.17
N ASP A 213 13.40 -19.49 5.82
CA ASP A 213 12.54 -19.54 7.02
C ASP A 213 11.05 -19.25 6.71
N ASP A 214 10.25 -18.94 7.73
CA ASP A 214 8.82 -18.57 7.60
C ASP A 214 8.62 -17.19 6.96
N TRP A 215 9.54 -16.25 7.20
CA TRP A 215 9.50 -14.92 6.61
C TRP A 215 9.80 -15.00 5.12
N ASP A 216 10.88 -15.68 4.74
CA ASP A 216 11.29 -15.83 3.35
C ASP A 216 10.21 -16.52 2.50
N ARG A 217 9.50 -17.50 3.08
CA ARG A 217 8.33 -18.16 2.45
C ARG A 217 7.18 -17.20 2.25
N TRP A 218 6.76 -16.48 3.30
CA TRP A 218 5.67 -15.51 3.19
C TRP A 218 5.97 -14.40 2.17
N VAL A 219 7.21 -13.91 2.12
CA VAL A 219 7.66 -12.95 1.10
C VAL A 219 7.52 -13.53 -0.31
N ALA A 220 7.91 -14.79 -0.52
CA ALA A 220 7.81 -15.47 -1.81
C ALA A 220 6.36 -15.68 -2.25
N ASP A 221 5.49 -16.15 -1.36
CA ASP A 221 4.05 -16.33 -1.60
C ASP A 221 3.39 -14.98 -1.96
N ARG A 222 3.72 -13.92 -1.21
CA ARG A 222 3.24 -12.54 -1.46
C ARG A 222 3.68 -12.03 -2.83
N ASP A 223 4.92 -12.29 -3.24
CA ASP A 223 5.41 -11.94 -4.58
C ASP A 223 4.69 -12.67 -5.70
N GLU A 224 4.39 -13.96 -5.53
CA GLU A 224 3.66 -14.75 -6.54
C GLU A 224 2.24 -14.21 -6.75
N VAL A 225 1.55 -13.88 -5.65
CA VAL A 225 0.21 -13.28 -5.68
C VAL A 225 0.24 -11.91 -6.38
N VAL A 226 1.11 -11.00 -5.94
CA VAL A 226 1.21 -9.64 -6.52
C VAL A 226 1.60 -9.70 -8.00
N HIS A 227 2.56 -10.55 -8.37
CA HIS A 227 3.00 -10.70 -9.75
C HIS A 227 1.88 -11.23 -10.65
N THR A 228 1.19 -12.30 -10.22
CA THR A 228 0.10 -12.91 -10.98
C THR A 228 -1.05 -11.94 -11.19
N ALA A 229 -1.51 -11.27 -10.11
CA ALA A 229 -2.60 -10.30 -10.18
C ALA A 229 -2.23 -9.08 -11.05
N SER A 230 -1.01 -8.54 -10.90
CA SER A 230 -0.53 -7.41 -11.71
C SER A 230 -0.42 -7.77 -13.19
N THR A 231 0.10 -8.96 -13.53
CA THR A 231 0.16 -9.44 -14.92
C THR A 231 -1.23 -9.61 -15.52
N ALA A 232 -2.21 -10.07 -14.74
CA ALA A 232 -3.59 -10.18 -15.19
C ALA A 232 -4.28 -8.81 -15.36
N ALA A 233 -4.03 -7.85 -14.48
CA ALA A 233 -4.54 -6.48 -14.59
C ALA A 233 -4.02 -5.75 -15.85
N LEU A 234 -2.75 -5.95 -16.22
CA LEU A 234 -2.13 -5.38 -17.43
C LEU A 234 -2.80 -5.82 -18.75
N GLN A 235 -3.64 -6.86 -18.74
CA GLN A 235 -4.45 -7.24 -19.91
C GLN A 235 -5.58 -6.24 -20.21
N TYR A 236 -5.93 -5.39 -19.25
CA TYR A 236 -7.08 -4.48 -19.33
C TYR A 236 -6.69 -2.99 -19.27
N VAL A 237 -5.55 -2.66 -18.67
CA VAL A 237 -5.05 -1.29 -18.51
C VAL A 237 -3.55 -1.19 -18.79
N SER A 238 -3.17 -0.18 -19.57
CA SER A 238 -1.77 0.26 -19.67
C SER A 238 -1.52 1.30 -18.58
N SER A 239 -0.52 1.06 -17.73
CA SER A 239 -0.23 1.85 -16.54
C SER A 239 1.23 2.28 -16.52
N PRO A 240 1.57 3.58 -16.37
CA PRO A 240 2.96 4.06 -16.30
C PRO A 240 3.63 3.82 -14.93
N TYR A 241 2.90 3.25 -13.98
CA TYR A 241 3.31 2.89 -12.62
C TYR A 241 2.78 1.50 -12.27
N SER A 242 3.45 0.80 -11.35
CA SER A 242 3.10 -0.59 -10.98
C SER A 242 2.35 -0.71 -9.65
N TYR A 243 2.47 0.25 -8.73
CA TYR A 243 1.87 0.14 -7.40
C TYR A 243 0.33 0.05 -7.40
N GLY A 244 -0.22 -0.90 -6.64
CA GLY A 244 -1.67 -1.14 -6.53
C GLY A 244 -2.35 -1.70 -7.78
N LEU A 245 -1.55 -2.16 -8.76
CA LEU A 245 -2.08 -2.73 -10.00
C LEU A 245 -2.66 -4.14 -9.80
N SER A 246 -2.09 -4.93 -8.88
CA SER A 246 -2.63 -6.22 -8.42
C SER A 246 -4.09 -6.12 -7.97
N ASP A 247 -4.38 -5.07 -7.20
CA ASP A 247 -5.62 -4.97 -6.44
C ASP A 247 -6.83 -4.74 -7.38
N LEU A 248 -6.59 -4.18 -8.56
CA LEU A 248 -7.61 -4.05 -9.61
C LEU A 248 -8.05 -5.42 -10.15
N TYR A 249 -7.17 -6.42 -10.18
CA TYR A 249 -7.55 -7.78 -10.56
C TYR A 249 -8.28 -8.48 -9.40
N ASP A 250 -7.70 -8.43 -8.20
CA ASP A 250 -8.20 -9.15 -7.04
C ASP A 250 -9.59 -8.66 -6.60
N TYR A 251 -9.80 -7.34 -6.56
CA TYR A 251 -11.00 -6.74 -5.98
C TYR A 251 -12.04 -6.23 -6.98
N GLY A 252 -11.84 -6.35 -8.29
CA GLY A 252 -12.76 -5.74 -9.27
C GLY A 252 -12.95 -6.48 -10.58
N ASN A 253 -13.62 -5.81 -11.52
CA ASN A 253 -13.93 -6.36 -12.84
C ASN A 253 -13.84 -5.25 -13.88
N TRP A 254 -13.44 -5.61 -15.10
CA TRP A 254 -13.24 -4.68 -16.21
C TRP A 254 -14.39 -4.75 -17.22
N TYR A 255 -15.03 -3.62 -17.48
CA TYR A 255 -16.14 -3.46 -18.42
C TYR A 255 -15.69 -2.61 -19.60
N SER A 256 -16.24 -2.88 -20.79
CA SER A 256 -16.15 -1.92 -21.90
C SER A 256 -17.32 -0.95 -21.80
N TYR A 257 -17.06 0.36 -21.70
CA TYR A 257 -18.12 1.35 -21.48
C TYR A 257 -18.01 2.56 -22.41
N GLY A 258 -18.79 2.52 -23.49
CA GLY A 258 -18.94 3.62 -24.43
C GLY A 258 -17.60 4.13 -25.00
N GLY A 259 -17.49 5.45 -25.15
CA GLY A 259 -16.27 6.11 -25.63
C GLY A 259 -15.09 6.14 -24.65
N TYR A 260 -15.22 5.53 -23.46
CA TYR A 260 -14.16 5.51 -22.44
C TYR A 260 -13.29 4.25 -22.47
N GLY A 261 -13.59 3.28 -23.35
CA GLY A 261 -12.81 2.05 -23.49
C GLY A 261 -13.01 1.10 -22.30
N ARG A 262 -11.90 0.62 -21.71
CA ARG A 262 -11.92 -0.29 -20.55
C ARG A 262 -12.00 0.50 -19.25
N CYS A 263 -13.09 0.32 -18.53
CA CYS A 263 -13.34 0.92 -17.24
C CYS A 263 -13.43 -0.17 -16.15
N TRP A 264 -13.06 0.17 -14.93
CA TRP A 264 -13.00 -0.76 -13.80
C TRP A 264 -14.13 -0.52 -12.80
N ARG A 265 -14.56 -1.57 -12.10
CA ARG A 265 -15.52 -1.48 -10.99
C ARG A 265 -15.11 -2.41 -9.84
N PRO A 266 -15.21 -1.97 -8.57
CA PRO A 266 -15.03 -2.88 -7.44
C PRO A 266 -16.13 -3.95 -7.41
N ARG A 267 -15.74 -5.17 -7.05
CA ARG A 267 -16.63 -6.34 -6.92
C ARG A 267 -17.38 -6.25 -5.58
N GLY A 268 -18.62 -6.73 -5.55
CA GLY A 268 -19.43 -6.79 -4.32
C GLY A 268 -20.07 -5.47 -3.85
N VAL A 269 -19.81 -4.33 -4.50
CA VAL A 269 -20.45 -3.06 -4.11
C VAL A 269 -21.90 -2.97 -4.61
N GLY A 270 -22.78 -2.44 -3.75
CA GLY A 270 -24.20 -2.26 -4.03
C GLY A 270 -24.52 -1.02 -4.89
N LEU A 271 -25.80 -0.86 -5.25
CA LEU A 271 -26.28 0.24 -6.10
C LEU A 271 -26.14 1.64 -5.48
N GLY A 272 -26.12 1.74 -4.14
CA GLY A 272 -25.90 2.99 -3.42
C GLY A 272 -24.44 3.36 -3.18
N TRP A 273 -23.49 2.48 -3.52
CA TRP A 273 -22.06 2.76 -3.33
C TRP A 273 -21.61 3.92 -4.23
N SER A 274 -20.64 4.70 -3.77
CA SER A 274 -19.98 5.77 -4.51
C SER A 274 -18.48 5.76 -4.19
N PRO A 275 -17.61 6.12 -5.16
CA PRO A 275 -16.21 6.42 -4.87
C PRO A 275 -16.11 7.52 -3.81
N TYR A 276 -15.02 7.53 -3.04
CA TYR A 276 -14.74 8.48 -1.94
C TYR A 276 -15.74 8.47 -0.77
N LEU A 277 -16.42 7.34 -0.51
CA LEU A 277 -17.21 7.14 0.72
C LEU A 277 -16.42 6.44 1.84
N SER A 278 -15.50 5.54 1.51
CA SER A 278 -14.77 4.71 2.48
C SER A 278 -13.30 5.13 2.57
N GLY A 279 -13.00 5.98 3.54
CA GLY A 279 -11.67 6.55 3.75
C GLY A 279 -11.71 7.71 4.75
N GLN A 280 -10.63 8.50 4.74
CA GLN A 280 -10.52 9.75 5.49
C GLN A 280 -9.68 10.76 4.69
N TRP A 281 -9.87 12.04 4.95
CA TRP A 281 -9.05 13.11 4.43
C TRP A 281 -7.92 13.43 5.41
N LEU A 282 -6.69 13.40 4.91
CA LEU A 282 -5.48 13.76 5.66
C LEU A 282 -4.89 15.03 5.05
N PHE A 283 -4.45 15.98 5.89
CA PHE A 283 -3.72 17.14 5.40
C PHE A 283 -2.22 16.85 5.38
N TYR A 284 -1.58 17.11 4.24
CA TYR A 284 -0.16 16.92 4.02
C TYR A 284 0.46 18.27 3.60
N PRO A 285 1.50 18.78 4.28
CA PRO A 285 2.23 19.95 3.82
C PRO A 285 2.72 19.78 2.37
N GLY A 286 2.60 20.82 1.55
CA GLY A 286 2.91 20.80 0.12
C GLY A 286 1.90 20.06 -0.76
N LEU A 287 1.28 18.97 -0.29
CA LEU A 287 0.27 18.20 -1.06
C LEU A 287 -1.16 18.74 -0.90
N GLY A 288 -1.50 19.27 0.29
CA GLY A 288 -2.85 19.69 0.65
C GLY A 288 -3.72 18.55 1.19
N TRP A 289 -5.04 18.66 1.02
CA TRP A 289 -5.98 17.62 1.43
C TRP A 289 -5.88 16.40 0.52
N THR A 290 -5.44 15.30 1.12
CA THR A 290 -5.17 14.02 0.48
C THR A 290 -6.21 13.01 0.94
N TRP A 291 -6.78 12.24 0.00
CA TRP A 291 -7.68 11.14 0.33
C TRP A 291 -6.87 9.90 0.72
N MET A 292 -7.23 9.24 1.81
CA MET A 292 -6.70 7.92 2.16
C MET A 292 -7.88 6.95 2.27
N SER A 293 -7.98 6.01 1.34
CA SER A 293 -9.07 5.05 1.30
C SER A 293 -8.84 3.85 2.23
N PHE A 294 -9.91 3.36 2.84
CA PHE A 294 -9.92 2.09 3.57
C PHE A 294 -10.16 0.87 2.66
N GLU A 295 -10.44 1.09 1.37
CA GLU A 295 -10.70 0.02 0.41
C GLU A 295 -9.35 -0.51 -0.13
N PRO A 296 -9.06 -1.83 -0.09
CA PRO A 296 -7.74 -2.36 -0.43
C PRO A 296 -7.25 -2.01 -1.84
N TRP A 297 -8.16 -1.78 -2.77
CA TRP A 297 -7.87 -1.39 -4.15
C TRP A 297 -7.74 0.13 -4.37
N GLY A 298 -8.02 0.94 -3.35
CA GLY A 298 -8.28 2.38 -3.49
C GLY A 298 -7.13 3.22 -4.04
N TRP A 299 -5.89 2.74 -3.99
CA TRP A 299 -4.71 3.51 -4.38
C TRP A 299 -4.77 4.02 -5.82
N LEU A 300 -4.94 3.13 -6.80
CA LEU A 300 -5.00 3.57 -8.19
C LEU A 300 -6.26 4.39 -8.51
N PRO A 301 -7.48 3.95 -8.15
CA PRO A 301 -8.68 4.64 -8.59
C PRO A 301 -8.98 5.99 -7.93
N TYR A 302 -8.31 6.33 -6.82
CA TYR A 302 -8.46 7.64 -6.16
C TYR A 302 -7.32 8.62 -6.42
N HIS A 303 -6.14 8.13 -6.81
CA HIS A 303 -4.97 8.97 -7.08
C HIS A 303 -4.63 9.09 -8.58
N PHE A 304 -5.30 8.31 -9.43
CA PHE A 304 -5.21 8.37 -10.89
C PHE A 304 -6.59 8.24 -11.56
N GLY A 305 -6.70 8.70 -12.80
CA GLY A 305 -7.93 8.55 -13.59
C GLY A 305 -9.07 9.48 -13.20
N SER A 306 -10.29 8.98 -13.35
CA SER A 306 -11.54 9.72 -13.14
C SER A 306 -12.70 8.73 -12.98
N TRP A 307 -13.89 9.22 -12.61
CA TRP A 307 -15.05 8.37 -12.33
C TRP A 307 -16.26 8.78 -13.17
N VAL A 308 -17.01 7.80 -13.68
CA VAL A 308 -18.28 8.02 -14.38
C VAL A 308 -19.37 7.16 -13.79
N LEU A 309 -20.55 7.74 -13.54
CA LEU A 309 -21.72 6.97 -13.12
C LEU A 309 -22.45 6.40 -14.35
N SER A 310 -22.42 5.07 -14.51
CA SER A 310 -23.17 4.36 -15.53
C SER A 310 -24.57 3.98 -15.04
N PRO A 311 -25.65 4.22 -15.81
CA PRO A 311 -26.99 3.76 -15.46
C PRO A 311 -27.13 2.24 -15.29
N GLY A 312 -26.29 1.44 -15.97
CA GLY A 312 -26.33 -0.03 -15.91
C GLY A 312 -25.31 -0.66 -14.97
N TYR A 313 -24.11 -0.07 -14.85
CA TYR A 313 -23.02 -0.63 -14.04
C TYR A 313 -22.82 0.09 -12.70
N GLY A 314 -23.47 1.22 -12.45
CA GLY A 314 -23.11 2.12 -11.36
C GLY A 314 -21.78 2.83 -11.64
N TRP A 315 -21.06 3.23 -10.60
CA TRP A 315 -19.80 3.94 -10.75
C TRP A 315 -18.70 3.06 -11.38
N LEU A 316 -18.06 3.60 -12.41
CA LEU A 316 -16.92 3.02 -13.10
C LEU A 316 -15.72 3.96 -13.00
N TRP A 317 -14.56 3.42 -12.66
CA TRP A 317 -13.28 4.11 -12.78
C TRP A 317 -12.81 4.07 -14.22
N VAL A 318 -12.44 5.22 -14.77
CA VAL A 318 -11.81 5.38 -16.08
C VAL A 318 -10.32 5.62 -15.83
N PRO A 319 -9.42 4.70 -16.23
CA PRO A 319 -7.99 4.88 -16.09
C PRO A 319 -7.51 6.18 -16.74
N GLY A 320 -6.59 6.89 -16.08
CA GLY A 320 -6.02 8.14 -16.59
C GLY A 320 -4.52 8.03 -16.75
N PHE A 321 -4.02 8.56 -17.86
CA PHE A 321 -2.61 8.51 -18.25
C PHE A 321 -1.74 9.58 -17.57
N ASN A 322 -2.21 10.18 -16.47
CA ASN A 322 -1.38 11.06 -15.64
C ASN A 322 -0.23 10.25 -15.05
N THR A 323 1.01 10.65 -15.35
CA THR A 323 2.23 10.00 -14.86
C THR A 323 2.56 10.33 -13.40
N PHE A 324 1.82 11.26 -12.79
CA PHE A 324 2.05 11.77 -11.44
C PHE A 324 0.84 11.48 -10.56
N TRP A 325 1.10 10.94 -9.37
CA TRP A 325 0.12 10.71 -8.32
C TRP A 325 -0.55 12.02 -7.89
N GLN A 326 -1.84 11.98 -7.57
CA GLN A 326 -2.61 13.17 -7.15
C GLN A 326 -3.20 12.98 -5.75
N PRO A 327 -3.19 14.00 -4.87
CA PRO A 327 -3.75 13.91 -3.51
C PRO A 327 -5.19 13.38 -3.46
N ALA A 328 -6.03 13.81 -4.39
CA ALA A 328 -7.32 13.23 -4.73
C ALA A 328 -7.80 13.79 -6.08
N LEU A 329 -8.64 13.05 -6.79
CA LEU A 329 -9.26 13.47 -8.05
C LEU A 329 -10.73 13.81 -7.83
N VAL A 330 -10.94 14.93 -7.12
CA VAL A 330 -12.26 15.48 -6.79
C VAL A 330 -12.34 16.98 -7.08
N SER A 331 -13.53 17.47 -7.40
CA SER A 331 -13.86 18.90 -7.30
C SER A 331 -14.52 19.19 -5.96
N TRP A 332 -14.00 20.15 -5.21
CA TRP A 332 -14.64 20.62 -3.98
C TRP A 332 -15.86 21.48 -4.31
N VAL A 333 -16.94 21.29 -3.56
CA VAL A 333 -18.21 21.98 -3.78
C VAL A 333 -18.83 22.47 -2.46
N ARG A 334 -19.58 23.56 -2.55
CA ARG A 334 -20.41 24.10 -1.48
C ARG A 334 -21.86 24.16 -1.93
N VAL A 335 -22.77 23.59 -1.15
CA VAL A 335 -24.22 23.61 -1.41
C VAL A 335 -24.91 24.19 -0.17
N GLY A 336 -25.30 25.46 -0.27
CA GLY A 336 -25.74 26.26 0.88
C GLY A 336 -24.65 26.36 1.95
N ASN A 337 -24.90 25.76 3.12
CA ASN A 337 -23.94 25.68 4.23
C ASN A 337 -23.16 24.36 4.30
N ARG A 338 -23.42 23.40 3.40
CA ARG A 338 -22.72 22.12 3.34
C ARG A 338 -21.49 22.24 2.43
N THR A 339 -20.35 21.79 2.91
CA THR A 339 -19.14 21.58 2.08
C THR A 339 -19.00 20.09 1.80
N GLY A 340 -18.57 19.75 0.60
CA GLY A 340 -18.26 18.38 0.22
C GLY A 340 -17.44 18.33 -1.06
N TRP A 341 -17.40 17.15 -1.68
CA TRP A 341 -16.60 16.88 -2.88
C TRP A 341 -17.38 16.05 -3.89
N CYS A 342 -17.02 16.18 -5.17
CA CYS A 342 -17.56 15.40 -6.26
C CYS A 342 -16.41 14.72 -7.01
N PRO A 343 -16.46 13.40 -7.28
CA PRO A 343 -15.44 12.71 -8.07
C PRO A 343 -15.30 13.38 -9.45
N VAL A 344 -14.07 13.63 -9.92
CA VAL A 344 -13.84 14.20 -11.26
C VAL A 344 -14.34 13.24 -12.33
N HIS A 345 -15.09 13.76 -13.31
CA HIS A 345 -15.57 13.04 -14.48
C HIS A 345 -14.57 13.15 -15.66
N PRO A 346 -14.42 12.14 -16.52
CA PRO A 346 -13.46 12.17 -17.64
C PRO A 346 -13.66 13.30 -18.68
N GLN A 347 -14.80 14.00 -18.63
CA GLN A 347 -15.15 15.12 -19.53
C GLN A 347 -15.26 16.47 -18.80
N ASP A 348 -14.89 16.53 -17.51
CA ASP A 348 -14.88 17.79 -16.78
C ASP A 348 -13.89 18.78 -17.40
N ARG A 349 -14.25 20.06 -17.38
CA ARG A 349 -13.43 21.16 -17.91
C ARG A 349 -12.97 22.04 -16.75
N LEU A 350 -11.76 22.57 -16.86
CA LEU A 350 -11.21 23.50 -15.88
C LEU A 350 -12.16 24.72 -15.71
N GLY A 351 -12.57 25.00 -14.47
CA GLY A 351 -13.52 26.06 -14.14
C GLY A 351 -14.98 25.78 -14.51
N GLY A 352 -15.30 24.62 -15.07
CA GLY A 352 -16.68 24.19 -15.36
C GLY A 352 -17.38 23.56 -14.15
N THR A 353 -18.70 23.42 -14.23
CA THR A 353 -19.46 22.59 -13.29
C THR A 353 -19.09 21.12 -13.47
N PRO A 354 -18.73 20.37 -12.42
CA PRO A 354 -18.41 18.95 -12.53
C PRO A 354 -19.62 18.14 -13.01
N ASN A 355 -19.48 17.35 -14.06
CA ASN A 355 -20.58 16.59 -14.66
C ASN A 355 -21.21 15.62 -13.65
N ASN A 356 -20.40 15.01 -12.79
CA ASN A 356 -20.86 14.09 -11.75
C ASN A 356 -21.75 14.75 -10.68
N LEU A 357 -21.73 16.09 -10.56
CA LEU A 357 -22.50 16.83 -9.56
C LEU A 357 -24.02 16.71 -9.76
N GLN A 358 -24.46 16.36 -10.98
CA GLN A 358 -25.85 16.00 -11.28
C GLN A 358 -26.35 14.77 -10.49
N HIS A 359 -25.43 14.00 -9.89
CA HIS A 359 -25.72 12.83 -9.06
C HIS A 359 -25.63 13.13 -7.54
N GLY A 360 -25.54 14.40 -7.17
CA GLY A 360 -25.27 14.86 -5.80
C GLY A 360 -23.78 15.09 -5.55
N PHE A 361 -23.44 15.31 -4.29
CA PHE A 361 -22.06 15.49 -3.82
C PHE A 361 -21.83 14.65 -2.56
N ILE A 362 -20.58 14.33 -2.27
CA ILE A 362 -20.22 13.57 -1.07
C ILE A 362 -19.96 14.56 0.06
N GLY A 363 -20.59 14.33 1.21
CA GLY A 363 -20.41 15.18 2.39
C GLY A 363 -20.36 14.38 3.68
N ASN A 364 -20.10 15.08 4.79
CA ASN A 364 -20.11 14.49 6.12
C ASN A 364 -21.49 13.90 6.45
N ALA A 365 -21.50 12.66 6.92
CA ALA A 365 -22.66 11.92 7.40
C ALA A 365 -22.39 11.33 8.80
N PRO A 366 -23.43 10.98 9.58
CA PRO A 366 -23.25 10.27 10.84
C PRO A 366 -22.50 8.94 10.63
N SER A 367 -21.46 8.71 11.44
CA SER A 367 -20.77 7.42 11.48
C SER A 367 -21.41 6.50 12.54
N PRO A 368 -21.62 5.20 12.26
CA PRO A 368 -21.94 4.23 13.29
C PRO A 368 -20.72 3.85 14.16
N LEU A 369 -19.50 4.17 13.72
CA LEU A 369 -18.25 3.93 14.44
C LEU A 369 -17.82 5.16 15.24
N PRO A 370 -17.64 5.07 16.58
CA PRO A 370 -17.16 6.17 17.41
C PRO A 370 -15.80 6.71 16.94
N GLY A 371 -15.64 8.03 16.86
CA GLY A 371 -14.39 8.69 16.44
C GLY A 371 -14.17 8.74 14.92
N HIS A 372 -14.93 8.00 14.11
CA HIS A 372 -14.89 8.10 12.65
C HIS A 372 -15.86 9.17 12.14
N LYS A 373 -15.53 9.82 11.01
CA LYS A 373 -16.53 10.56 10.23
C LYS A 373 -17.07 9.65 9.13
N GLY A 374 -18.39 9.56 9.05
CA GLY A 374 -19.05 8.91 7.92
C GLY A 374 -19.11 9.86 6.75
N TYR A 375 -19.16 9.31 5.54
CA TYR A 375 -19.45 10.06 4.33
C TYR A 375 -20.62 9.41 3.61
N ASP A 376 -21.48 10.23 3.02
CA ASP A 376 -22.61 9.77 2.20
C ASP A 376 -22.77 10.69 0.99
N ARG A 377 -23.42 10.18 -0.06
CA ARG A 377 -23.74 10.93 -1.27
C ARG A 377 -25.06 11.68 -1.08
N ILE A 378 -24.93 12.97 -0.82
CA ILE A 378 -25.99 13.90 -0.52
C ILE A 378 -26.59 14.44 -1.84
N PRO A 379 -27.90 14.28 -2.10
CA PRO A 379 -28.56 14.90 -3.24
C PRO A 379 -28.64 16.42 -3.08
N ILE A 380 -28.60 17.13 -4.20
CA ILE A 380 -28.85 18.58 -4.26
C ILE A 380 -30.36 18.78 -4.40
N GLY A 381 -30.96 19.52 -3.47
CA GLY A 381 -32.39 19.77 -3.43
C GLY A 381 -32.86 20.71 -4.55
N GLN A 382 -34.14 20.65 -4.88
CA GLN A 382 -34.75 21.54 -5.86
C GLN A 382 -34.63 23.00 -5.40
N GLY A 383 -33.96 23.83 -6.20
CA GLY A 383 -33.68 25.24 -5.87
C GLY A 383 -32.39 25.48 -5.07
N GLU A 384 -31.64 24.45 -4.70
CA GLU A 384 -30.30 24.63 -4.15
C GLU A 384 -29.26 24.86 -5.26
N THR A 385 -28.39 25.87 -5.08
CA THR A 385 -27.26 26.13 -5.97
C THR A 385 -25.98 25.54 -5.39
N ALA A 386 -25.26 24.78 -6.20
CA ALA A 386 -23.91 24.31 -5.88
C ALA A 386 -22.84 25.25 -6.47
N GLN A 387 -21.86 25.60 -5.66
CA GLN A 387 -20.70 26.40 -6.05
C GLN A 387 -19.45 25.52 -6.04
N VAL A 388 -18.66 25.55 -7.11
CA VAL A 388 -17.33 24.92 -7.13
C VAL A 388 -16.37 25.81 -6.35
N ILE A 389 -15.55 25.20 -5.48
CA ILE A 389 -14.54 25.89 -4.68
C ILE A 389 -13.17 25.26 -4.92
N ASN A 390 -12.10 26.04 -4.84
CA ASN A 390 -10.74 25.56 -5.17
C ASN A 390 -10.17 24.60 -4.11
N ALA A 391 -10.60 24.76 -2.86
CA ALA A 391 -10.16 23.99 -1.70
C ALA A 391 -11.28 24.01 -0.64
N PRO A 392 -11.32 23.06 0.30
CA PRO A 392 -12.26 23.12 1.41
C PRO A 392 -11.93 24.28 2.35
N PRO A 393 -12.90 24.80 3.14
CA PRO A 393 -12.69 25.92 4.04
C PRO A 393 -11.59 25.67 5.09
N ALA A 394 -10.96 26.75 5.55
CA ALA A 394 -10.12 26.72 6.74
C ALA A 394 -10.93 26.18 7.93
N GLY A 395 -10.45 25.11 8.57
CA GLY A 395 -11.20 24.36 9.59
C GLY A 395 -11.95 23.12 9.09
N PHE A 396 -11.85 22.76 7.80
CA PHE A 396 -12.24 21.41 7.35
C PHE A 396 -11.46 20.36 8.16
N GLN A 397 -12.19 19.40 8.72
CA GLN A 397 -11.62 18.35 9.56
C GLN A 397 -11.87 17.01 8.89
N GLY A 398 -10.82 16.45 8.29
CA GLY A 398 -10.89 15.29 7.41
C GLY A 398 -11.18 13.93 8.03
N GLY A 399 -11.69 13.86 9.27
CA GLY A 399 -12.09 12.59 9.89
C GLY A 399 -10.92 11.70 10.28
N ARG A 400 -9.83 12.30 10.78
CA ARG A 400 -8.62 11.59 11.22
C ARG A 400 -8.97 10.53 12.27
N VAL A 401 -8.72 9.26 11.94
CA VAL A 401 -8.91 8.14 12.87
C VAL A 401 -7.72 8.10 13.84
N THR A 402 -7.95 8.49 15.09
CA THR A 402 -6.94 8.39 16.17
C THR A 402 -7.27 7.21 17.07
N THR A 403 -6.78 6.01 16.73
CA THR A 403 -6.92 4.81 17.56
C THR A 403 -5.93 4.83 18.73
N SER A 404 -6.18 5.69 19.71
CA SER A 404 -5.56 5.60 21.05
C SER A 404 -6.21 4.46 21.85
N GLY A 405 -5.93 3.22 21.44
CA GLY A 405 -6.46 2.00 22.05
C GLY A 405 -6.40 0.82 21.09
N GLY A 406 -5.67 -0.23 21.46
CA GLY A 406 -5.50 -1.41 20.62
C GLY A 406 -6.80 -2.19 20.42
N VAL A 407 -7.20 -2.42 19.16
CA VAL A 407 -8.35 -3.25 18.80
C VAL A 407 -8.01 -4.17 17.64
N ARG A 408 -8.58 -5.37 17.72
CA ARG A 408 -8.39 -6.57 16.88
C ARG A 408 -8.40 -6.30 15.37
N SER A 409 -7.43 -6.92 14.69
CA SER A 409 -7.40 -7.09 13.25
C SER A 409 -8.58 -7.92 12.73
N VAL A 410 -9.07 -7.58 11.54
CA VAL A 410 -9.99 -8.41 10.76
C VAL A 410 -9.30 -8.75 9.43
N GLY A 411 -8.46 -9.78 9.47
CA GLY A 411 -7.91 -10.42 8.27
C GLY A 411 -8.80 -11.56 7.77
N PRO A 412 -8.63 -12.03 6.52
CA PRO A 412 -9.33 -13.20 6.01
C PRO A 412 -8.93 -14.46 6.80
N ALA A 413 -9.89 -15.36 7.01
CA ALA A 413 -9.71 -16.54 7.87
C ALA A 413 -8.82 -17.62 7.23
N GLY A 414 -7.81 -18.11 7.96
CA GLY A 414 -7.10 -19.34 7.60
C GLY A 414 -5.81 -19.59 8.38
N GLY A 415 -5.84 -20.46 9.40
CA GLY A 415 -4.65 -20.99 10.06
C GLY A 415 -4.78 -21.13 11.59
N PRO A 416 -4.98 -22.34 12.14
CA PRO A 416 -4.89 -22.57 13.57
C PRO A 416 -3.44 -22.89 13.98
N ASP A 417 -2.81 -22.03 14.77
CA ASP A 417 -1.96 -22.43 15.92
C ASP A 417 -1.26 -21.21 16.56
N SER A 418 -1.78 -20.74 17.69
CA SER A 418 -1.09 -19.80 18.58
C SER A 418 -1.52 -19.98 20.04
N LYS A 419 -1.43 -21.21 20.55
CA LYS A 419 -1.60 -21.48 21.99
C LYS A 419 -0.41 -20.98 22.80
N GLY A 420 -0.55 -19.78 23.35
CA GLY A 420 -0.02 -19.39 24.67
C GLY A 420 1.48 -19.57 24.90
N ARG A 421 2.27 -18.55 24.54
CA ARG A 421 3.41 -18.13 25.35
C ARG A 421 3.23 -16.66 25.73
N SER A 422 3.29 -16.38 27.03
CA SER A 422 3.38 -15.03 27.55
C SER A 422 4.77 -14.46 27.24
N ALA A 423 4.87 -13.69 26.17
CA ALA A 423 6.09 -12.95 25.87
C ALA A 423 6.31 -11.87 26.93
N ARG A 424 7.59 -11.61 27.27
CA ARG A 424 7.96 -10.29 27.81
C ARG A 424 7.60 -9.29 26.72
N GLU A 425 6.79 -8.29 27.05
CA GLU A 425 6.27 -7.37 26.05
C GLU A 425 7.40 -6.49 25.53
N ILE A 426 7.78 -6.74 24.27
CA ILE A 426 8.77 -5.96 23.53
C ILE A 426 8.01 -4.77 22.94
N VAL A 427 8.35 -3.57 23.39
CA VAL A 427 7.67 -2.31 23.05
C VAL A 427 8.65 -1.40 22.31
N PHE A 428 8.17 -0.71 21.28
CA PHE A 428 8.98 0.28 20.57
C PHE A 428 9.23 1.52 21.45
N ASP A 429 10.49 1.93 21.61
CA ASP A 429 10.87 3.20 22.24
C ASP A 429 11.17 4.26 21.15
N PRO A 430 10.31 5.29 21.00
CA PRO A 430 10.52 6.40 20.07
C PRO A 430 11.82 7.19 20.25
N ARG A 431 12.40 7.21 21.46
CA ARG A 431 13.62 8.01 21.73
C ARG A 431 14.89 7.32 21.26
N GLU A 432 14.87 6.00 21.25
CA GLU A 432 16.01 5.16 20.88
C GLU A 432 15.81 4.50 19.50
N SER A 433 14.68 4.76 18.84
CA SER A 433 14.26 4.23 17.52
C SER A 433 14.41 2.71 17.39
N ARG A 434 14.17 2.00 18.50
CA ARG A 434 14.38 0.55 18.66
C ARG A 434 13.30 -0.07 19.53
N PHE A 435 13.25 -1.39 19.58
CA PHE A 435 12.41 -2.12 20.51
C PHE A 435 13.15 -2.44 21.81
N VAL A 436 12.48 -2.21 22.94
CA VAL A 436 12.98 -2.44 24.30
C VAL A 436 12.03 -3.33 25.10
N ASN A 437 12.52 -3.99 26.16
CA ASN A 437 11.65 -4.73 27.07
C ASN A 437 10.83 -3.74 27.92
N ASN A 438 9.50 -3.91 27.99
CA ASN A 438 8.63 -3.09 28.82
C ASN A 438 9.00 -3.21 30.33
N PRO A 439 9.53 -2.15 30.99
CA PRO A 439 9.89 -2.20 32.41
C PRO A 439 8.69 -2.18 33.35
N ASN A 440 7.50 -1.83 32.84
CA ASN A 440 6.23 -1.83 33.57
C ASN A 440 5.41 -3.11 33.35
N ALA A 441 5.95 -4.11 32.63
CA ALA A 441 5.35 -5.43 32.58
C ALA A 441 5.28 -5.99 34.02
N PRO A 442 4.12 -6.49 34.50
CA PRO A 442 3.98 -6.93 35.87
C PRO A 442 4.94 -8.09 36.17
N ALA A 443 5.87 -7.85 37.09
CA ALA A 443 6.79 -8.87 37.58
C ALA A 443 5.98 -9.94 38.34
N HIS A 444 5.67 -11.05 37.66
CA HIS A 444 5.14 -12.22 38.32
C HIS A 444 6.20 -12.76 39.29
N LYS A 445 5.80 -12.95 40.54
CA LYS A 445 6.56 -13.73 41.50
C LYS A 445 6.74 -15.13 40.92
N GLU A 446 7.97 -15.62 40.87
CA GLU A 446 8.20 -17.05 40.79
C GLU A 446 7.62 -17.67 42.06
N ASP A 447 6.68 -18.61 41.90
CA ASP A 447 6.30 -19.50 42.99
C ASP A 447 7.48 -20.44 43.25
N VAL A 448 8.40 -19.97 44.10
CA VAL A 448 9.49 -20.78 44.64
C VAL A 448 8.85 -21.88 45.48
N VAL A 449 8.66 -23.05 44.87
CA VAL A 449 8.33 -24.29 45.58
C VAL A 449 9.50 -24.60 46.49
N ARG A 450 9.34 -24.22 47.75
CA ARG A 450 10.37 -24.33 48.78
C ARG A 450 10.33 -25.75 49.35
N GLU A 451 10.86 -26.71 48.59
CA GLU A 451 11.10 -28.05 49.14
C GLU A 451 12.09 -27.95 50.32
N HIS A 452 11.71 -28.53 51.46
CA HIS A 452 12.61 -28.78 52.58
C HIS A 452 12.86 -30.31 52.67
N PRO A 453 14.10 -30.74 52.93
CA PRO A 453 14.49 -32.14 52.82
C PRO A 453 14.34 -32.92 54.14
N ALA A 454 14.11 -34.23 54.05
CA ALA A 454 14.61 -35.23 55.01
C ALA A 454 14.55 -36.66 54.43
N ASP A 455 15.70 -37.33 54.45
CA ASP A 455 16.00 -38.65 53.87
C ASP A 455 15.21 -39.85 54.44
N LYS A 456 15.09 -40.93 53.65
CA LYS A 456 15.90 -42.16 53.90
C LYS A 456 15.79 -43.26 52.82
N GLU A 457 16.97 -43.58 52.29
CA GLU A 457 17.55 -44.87 51.82
C GLU A 457 16.73 -46.12 51.41
N LYS A 458 17.29 -46.80 50.38
CA LYS A 458 17.38 -48.26 50.10
C LYS A 458 16.25 -48.98 49.35
N GLU A 459 16.42 -49.00 48.03
CA GLU A 459 16.81 -50.16 47.19
C GLU A 459 16.06 -51.52 47.27
N ILE A 460 16.05 -52.19 46.09
CA ILE A 460 15.67 -53.57 45.75
C ILE A 460 14.23 -53.73 45.22
N GLY A 461 14.10 -54.45 44.09
CA GLY A 461 12.85 -54.63 43.34
C GLY A 461 12.33 -56.07 43.28
N ALA A 462 11.69 -56.40 42.15
CA ALA A 462 11.05 -57.66 41.75
C ALA A 462 9.55 -57.87 42.10
N THR A 463 8.87 -58.48 41.13
CA THR A 463 7.46 -58.93 41.01
C THR A 463 7.22 -60.29 41.72
N PRO A 464 6.09 -61.03 41.58
CA PRO A 464 4.66 -60.71 41.34
C PRO A 464 3.65 -61.54 42.21
N ALA A 465 2.36 -61.17 42.27
CA ALA A 465 1.17 -62.07 42.39
C ALA A 465 -0.13 -61.21 42.40
N GLN A 466 -1.24 -61.46 41.68
CA GLN A 466 -2.14 -62.60 41.43
C GLN A 466 -3.38 -62.69 42.38
N ARG A 467 -4.57 -62.80 41.75
CA ARG A 467 -5.90 -63.25 42.26
C ARG A 467 -6.80 -62.31 43.10
N GLY A 468 -8.04 -62.15 42.60
CA GLY A 468 -9.23 -61.61 43.30
C GLY A 468 -10.40 -61.42 42.30
N PHE A 469 -11.53 -62.11 42.47
CA PHE A 469 -12.65 -62.19 41.51
C PHE A 469 -13.96 -61.61 42.08
N SER A 470 -14.98 -61.45 41.22
CA SER A 470 -16.40 -61.07 41.50
C SER A 470 -16.67 -59.59 41.88
N GLY A 471 -17.83 -59.00 41.57
CA GLY A 471 -18.97 -59.43 40.73
C GLY A 471 -20.29 -58.74 41.11
N GLY A 472 -21.16 -58.41 40.15
CA GLY A 472 -22.59 -58.10 40.38
C GLY A 472 -23.09 -56.67 40.08
N SER A 473 -24.08 -56.59 39.20
CA SER A 473 -25.18 -55.61 39.19
C SER A 473 -26.46 -56.33 39.69
N PRO A 474 -27.70 -55.76 39.75
CA PRO A 474 -28.20 -54.39 39.52
C PRO A 474 -29.20 -53.88 40.61
N GLN A 475 -29.86 -52.71 40.46
CA GLN A 475 -31.34 -52.48 40.58
C GLN A 475 -31.80 -51.00 40.72
N LYS A 476 -33.04 -50.75 40.26
CA LYS A 476 -34.00 -49.61 40.50
C LYS A 476 -35.12 -50.14 41.48
N PRO A 477 -36.10 -49.39 42.06
CA PRO A 477 -36.98 -48.37 41.44
C PRO A 477 -37.59 -47.24 42.37
N ALA A 478 -38.60 -46.49 41.87
CA ALA A 478 -39.69 -45.74 42.58
C ALA A 478 -39.33 -44.47 43.42
N ASP A 479 -40.20 -43.46 43.69
CA ASP A 479 -41.60 -43.13 43.27
C ASP A 479 -41.93 -41.60 43.38
N SER A 480 -43.15 -41.16 43.00
CA SER A 480 -43.67 -39.74 43.10
C SER A 480 -44.67 -39.55 44.29
N PRO A 481 -45.16 -38.33 44.70
CA PRO A 481 -46.18 -37.53 43.96
C PRO A 481 -46.21 -35.98 44.19
N GLY A 482 -47.17 -35.24 43.58
CA GLY A 482 -47.39 -33.77 43.70
C GLY A 482 -48.65 -33.34 44.51
N PRO A 483 -49.10 -32.06 44.47
CA PRO A 483 -50.46 -31.75 43.95
C PRO A 483 -50.61 -30.36 43.21
N ARG A 484 -51.84 -29.79 43.14
CA ARG A 484 -52.47 -29.15 41.94
C ARG A 484 -53.48 -28.02 42.27
N LYS A 485 -53.75 -27.04 41.36
CA LYS A 485 -55.06 -26.32 41.11
C LYS A 485 -54.98 -25.26 39.96
N GLN A 486 -55.82 -25.32 38.89
CA GLN A 486 -57.10 -24.57 38.59
C GLN A 486 -56.94 -23.13 38.03
N LEU A 487 -57.75 -22.54 37.11
CA LEU A 487 -58.75 -22.98 36.09
C LEU A 487 -59.21 -21.74 35.24
N GLY A 488 -59.67 -21.86 33.97
CA GLY A 488 -60.50 -20.83 33.28
C GLY A 488 -60.55 -20.85 31.72
N ASP A 489 -61.75 -21.04 31.14
CA ASP A 489 -62.08 -21.07 29.69
C ASP A 489 -62.38 -19.66 29.08
N THR A 490 -62.50 -19.36 27.77
CA THR A 490 -63.39 -19.91 26.71
C THR A 490 -62.95 -19.63 25.24
N THR A 491 -63.50 -20.38 24.27
CA THR A 491 -63.37 -20.24 22.78
C THR A 491 -64.74 -19.90 22.13
N PRO A 492 -64.97 -19.80 20.77
CA PRO A 492 -64.18 -20.15 19.57
C PRO A 492 -64.07 -18.96 18.54
N ALA A 493 -63.73 -19.04 17.23
CA ALA A 493 -63.34 -20.10 16.26
C ALA A 493 -62.61 -19.50 15.01
N GLY A 494 -62.02 -20.34 14.13
CA GLY A 494 -61.81 -20.05 12.69
C GLY A 494 -60.37 -19.68 12.23
N PRO A 495 -59.80 -20.20 11.10
CA PRO A 495 -58.34 -20.25 10.88
C PRO A 495 -57.88 -19.64 9.51
N PRO A 496 -56.67 -19.89 8.92
CA PRO A 496 -55.38 -20.43 9.44
C PRO A 496 -54.11 -19.61 9.06
N ALA A 497 -52.96 -19.86 9.73
CA ALA A 497 -51.61 -19.77 9.12
C ALA A 497 -50.57 -20.60 9.91
N LYS A 498 -49.53 -21.13 9.23
CA LYS A 498 -48.58 -22.12 9.79
C LYS A 498 -47.33 -21.47 10.40
N GLY A 499 -46.92 -21.92 11.58
CA GLY A 499 -45.65 -21.55 12.21
C GLY A 499 -44.96 -22.75 12.88
N GLN A 500 -43.77 -23.09 12.36
CA GLN A 500 -42.60 -23.74 12.97
C GLN A 500 -42.77 -24.92 13.95
N ARG A 501 -42.08 -26.03 13.63
CA ARG A 501 -41.78 -27.13 14.55
C ARG A 501 -40.28 -27.34 14.57
N GLU A 502 -39.70 -27.36 15.77
CA GLU A 502 -38.27 -27.52 16.03
C GLU A 502 -37.83 -28.98 15.78
N VAL A 503 -36.62 -29.19 15.23
CA VAL A 503 -36.07 -30.51 14.88
C VAL A 503 -34.61 -30.62 15.32
N ALA A 504 -34.26 -31.80 15.85
CA ALA A 504 -32.96 -32.15 16.43
C ALA A 504 -31.75 -31.99 15.48
N PRO A 505 -30.53 -31.82 16.02
CA PRO A 505 -29.33 -31.53 15.22
C PRO A 505 -28.89 -32.71 14.35
N ARG A 506 -28.65 -32.44 13.06
CA ARG A 506 -27.99 -33.37 12.13
C ARG A 506 -26.50 -33.10 12.05
N GLN A 507 -25.71 -34.17 12.02
CA GLN A 507 -24.32 -34.15 11.57
C GLN A 507 -24.26 -33.72 10.10
N THR A 508 -23.42 -32.73 9.78
CA THR A 508 -23.22 -32.24 8.41
C THR A 508 -21.95 -32.83 7.81
N THR A 509 -22.09 -33.83 6.95
CA THR A 509 -21.05 -34.14 5.95
C THR A 509 -20.96 -33.01 4.92
N PRO A 510 -19.75 -32.64 4.46
CA PRO A 510 -19.59 -31.60 3.44
C PRO A 510 -20.17 -32.01 2.08
N PRO A 511 -20.59 -31.05 1.24
CA PRO A 511 -21.14 -31.33 -0.09
C PRO A 511 -20.05 -31.84 -1.06
N PRO A 512 -20.43 -32.62 -2.10
CA PRO A 512 -19.48 -33.09 -3.11
C PRO A 512 -18.96 -31.93 -3.98
N ALA A 513 -17.72 -32.05 -4.46
CA ALA A 513 -17.07 -31.05 -5.29
C ALA A 513 -17.78 -30.88 -6.66
N PRO A 514 -17.79 -29.65 -7.23
CA PRO A 514 -18.36 -29.41 -8.55
C PRO A 514 -17.56 -30.11 -9.66
N PRO A 515 -18.20 -30.49 -10.78
CA PRO A 515 -17.54 -31.23 -11.86
C PRO A 515 -16.45 -30.39 -12.54
N ARG A 516 -15.31 -31.05 -12.80
CA ARG A 516 -14.11 -30.44 -13.38
C ARG A 516 -14.37 -30.08 -14.85
N VAL A 517 -14.50 -28.78 -15.16
CA VAL A 517 -14.48 -28.29 -16.54
C VAL A 517 -13.12 -28.61 -17.14
N GLN A 518 -13.08 -29.47 -18.15
CA GLN A 518 -11.87 -29.73 -18.92
C GLN A 518 -11.63 -28.53 -19.85
N THR A 519 -10.59 -27.75 -19.57
CA THR A 519 -10.05 -26.82 -20.57
C THR A 519 -9.41 -27.62 -21.70
N PRO A 520 -9.66 -27.29 -22.98
CA PRO A 520 -8.94 -27.90 -24.08
C PRO A 520 -7.43 -27.55 -23.99
N PRO A 521 -6.53 -28.44 -24.45
CA PRO A 521 -5.10 -28.17 -24.43
C PRO A 521 -4.74 -26.96 -25.30
N PRO A 522 -3.68 -26.21 -24.97
CA PRO A 522 -3.23 -25.08 -25.78
C PRO A 522 -2.80 -25.54 -27.19
N PRO A 523 -2.94 -24.68 -28.22
CA PRO A 523 -2.47 -25.00 -29.56
C PRO A 523 -0.94 -25.21 -29.57
N PRO A 524 -0.42 -26.08 -30.45
CA PRO A 524 1.01 -26.31 -30.56
C PRO A 524 1.76 -25.05 -31.00
N PRO A 525 3.03 -24.86 -30.58
CA PRO A 525 3.83 -23.72 -31.00
C PRO A 525 4.06 -23.73 -32.52
N PRO A 526 4.21 -22.55 -33.16
CA PRO A 526 4.47 -22.46 -34.59
C PRO A 526 5.78 -23.17 -34.95
N ALA A 527 5.77 -23.89 -36.06
CA ALA A 527 6.92 -24.66 -36.54
C ALA A 527 8.15 -23.75 -36.75
N LYS A 528 9.32 -24.23 -36.34
CA LYS A 528 10.60 -23.58 -36.65
C LYS A 528 10.79 -23.55 -38.17
N VAL A 529 10.81 -22.35 -38.75
CA VAL A 529 11.33 -22.14 -40.11
C VAL A 529 12.85 -22.22 -40.04
N GLU A 530 13.41 -23.34 -40.47
CA GLU A 530 14.84 -23.44 -40.75
C GLU A 530 15.20 -22.48 -41.90
N ARG A 531 16.22 -21.65 -41.69
CA ARG A 531 16.83 -20.88 -42.78
C ARG A 531 18.02 -21.69 -43.33
N PRO A 532 18.11 -21.95 -44.65
CA PRO A 532 19.28 -22.58 -45.22
C PRO A 532 20.53 -21.70 -45.05
N HIS A 533 21.68 -22.33 -44.78
CA HIS A 533 22.98 -21.69 -44.98
C HIS A 533 23.28 -21.57 -46.48
N GLY A 534 23.84 -20.43 -46.92
CA GLY A 534 24.20 -20.28 -48.33
C GLY A 534 24.75 -18.92 -48.74
N GLN A 535 26.04 -18.73 -48.47
CA GLN A 535 26.99 -17.91 -49.24
C GLN A 535 27.15 -16.42 -48.93
N SER A 536 28.42 -16.02 -49.10
CA SER A 536 29.05 -14.78 -48.70
C SER A 536 29.34 -13.91 -49.93
N GLU A 537 28.93 -12.65 -49.90
CA GLU A 537 29.53 -11.61 -50.73
C GLU A 537 30.10 -10.49 -49.86
N SER A 538 31.35 -10.12 -50.18
CA SER A 538 32.11 -9.07 -49.50
C SER A 538 31.70 -7.69 -50.01
N LEU A 539 31.19 -6.83 -49.13
CA LEU A 539 31.01 -5.41 -49.42
C LEU A 539 31.74 -4.52 -48.40
N ARG A 540 32.18 -3.37 -48.90
CA ARG A 540 33.21 -2.48 -48.34
C ARG A 540 32.74 -1.77 -47.05
N PRO A 541 33.66 -1.32 -46.18
CA PRO A 541 33.29 -0.47 -45.05
C PRO A 541 32.66 0.84 -45.56
N ALA A 542 31.45 1.15 -45.07
CA ALA A 542 30.78 2.41 -45.31
C ALA A 542 31.47 3.55 -44.54
N ALA A 543 31.50 4.74 -45.13
CA ALA A 543 32.12 5.93 -44.55
C ALA A 543 31.41 6.39 -43.26
N PRO A 544 32.10 7.08 -42.33
CA PRO A 544 31.48 7.63 -41.13
C PRO A 544 30.41 8.68 -41.48
N ALA A 545 29.33 8.69 -40.70
CA ALA A 545 28.25 9.66 -40.83
C ALA A 545 28.73 11.10 -40.61
N PRO A 546 28.13 12.11 -41.28
CA PRO A 546 28.55 13.50 -41.13
C PRO A 546 28.34 14.00 -39.70
N ARG A 547 29.32 14.76 -39.18
CA ARG A 547 29.17 15.54 -37.96
C ARG A 547 28.07 16.58 -38.16
N TRP A 548 27.12 16.63 -37.23
CA TRP A 548 26.30 17.81 -37.04
C TRP A 548 27.12 18.85 -36.28
N GLU A 549 27.25 20.05 -36.83
CA GLU A 549 27.81 21.18 -36.08
C GLU A 549 26.81 21.65 -35.04
N SER A 550 27.25 21.72 -33.78
CA SER A 550 26.47 22.28 -32.69
C SER A 550 26.24 23.77 -32.91
N ALA A 551 24.98 24.21 -32.86
CA ALA A 551 24.65 25.63 -32.82
C ALA A 551 25.32 26.33 -31.61
N PRO A 552 25.74 27.61 -31.73
CA PRO A 552 26.41 28.32 -30.66
C PRO A 552 25.48 28.52 -29.44
N ARG A 553 26.07 28.42 -28.24
CA ARG A 553 25.34 28.64 -26.97
C ARG A 553 24.85 30.09 -26.86
N PRO A 554 23.66 30.34 -26.29
CA PRO A 554 23.30 31.68 -25.84
C PRO A 554 24.20 32.12 -24.67
N SER A 555 24.53 33.40 -24.65
CA SER A 555 25.43 34.04 -23.69
C SER A 555 24.88 34.01 -22.25
N SER A 556 25.77 33.87 -21.27
CA SER A 556 25.43 33.97 -19.85
C SER A 556 24.83 35.35 -19.49
N PRO A 557 23.86 35.43 -18.58
CA PRO A 557 23.40 36.71 -18.02
C PRO A 557 24.50 37.36 -17.16
N PRO A 558 24.54 38.70 -17.06
CA PRO A 558 25.52 39.41 -16.24
C PRO A 558 25.29 39.18 -14.73
N PRO A 559 26.35 39.26 -13.91
CA PRO A 559 26.23 39.07 -12.46
C PRO A 559 25.44 40.21 -11.80
N THR A 560 24.55 39.85 -10.87
CA THR A 560 23.86 40.80 -9.99
C THR A 560 24.85 41.55 -9.09
N PRO A 561 24.66 42.87 -8.85
CA PRO A 561 25.55 43.64 -8.00
C PRO A 561 25.52 43.16 -6.55
N ARG A 562 26.69 43.18 -5.89
CA ARG A 562 26.82 42.88 -4.46
C ARG A 562 26.05 43.92 -3.64
N SER A 563 25.23 43.45 -2.71
CA SER A 563 24.70 44.27 -1.62
C SER A 563 25.84 44.72 -0.69
N GLU A 564 26.00 46.03 -0.51
CA GLU A 564 26.93 46.60 0.47
C GLU A 564 26.51 46.26 1.92
N PRO A 565 27.46 46.09 2.86
CA PRO A 565 27.14 45.91 4.27
C PRO A 565 26.61 47.21 4.88
N ARG A 566 25.50 47.11 5.63
CA ARG A 566 24.98 48.23 6.44
C ARG A 566 26.03 48.68 7.47
N PRO A 567 26.19 49.99 7.73
CA PRO A 567 27.07 50.48 8.79
C PRO A 567 26.50 50.15 10.18
N SER A 568 27.39 49.75 11.09
CA SER A 568 27.08 49.44 12.49
C SER A 568 26.70 50.69 13.28
N ALA A 569 25.57 50.64 14.01
CA ALA A 569 25.22 51.60 15.05
C ALA A 569 25.52 51.01 16.45
N PRO A 570 25.74 51.84 17.50
CA PRO A 570 26.57 51.46 18.64
C PRO A 570 25.88 50.63 19.72
N ARG A 571 26.70 49.92 20.51
CA ARG A 571 26.31 49.24 21.77
C ARG A 571 25.69 50.24 22.76
N SER A 572 24.49 49.95 23.24
CA SER A 572 24.03 50.42 24.55
C SER A 572 24.61 49.50 25.64
N GLN A 573 25.27 50.10 26.62
CA GLN A 573 25.59 49.41 27.88
C GLN A 573 24.38 49.45 28.81
N HIS A 574 24.12 48.36 29.53
CA HIS A 574 23.49 48.42 30.84
C HIS A 574 24.17 47.40 31.76
N ASN A 575 24.77 47.95 32.84
CA ASN A 575 25.36 47.33 34.04
C ASN A 575 25.84 45.88 33.96
#